data_AF-A0A6G0FL49-F1
#
_entry.id   AF-A0A6G0FL49-F1
#
_cell.length_a   1.000
_cell.length_b   1.000
_cell.length_c   1.000
_cell.angle_alpha   90.00
_cell.angle_beta   90.00
_cell.angle_gamma   90.00
#
_symmetry.space_group_name_H-M   'P 1'
#
loop_
_entity.id
_entity.type
_entity.pdbx_description
1 polymer ?
#
loop_
_entity_poly.entity_id
_entity_poly.type
_entity_poly.pdbx_seq_one_letter_code
_entity_poly.pdbx_strand_id
1 'polypeptide(L)'
;MGQQHRLPRPTRRGTPHQVPAHGPDPGQDPPSEQPSAPAPASAPQPTTTPVEQLRQLAELRDAGILSDEEFTTKKAEILARM
;
A
#
# COMPACT_ATOMS: atom_id res chain seq x y z
N MET A 1 7.77 15.50 40.56
CA MET A 1 8.87 14.81 41.26
C MET A 1 8.35 13.45 41.68
N GLY A 2 9.14 12.38 41.48
CA GLY A 2 8.83 11.03 41.99
C GLY A 2 8.35 10.05 40.91
N GLN A 3 9.16 9.64 39.93
CA GLN A 3 10.12 8.54 40.02
C GLN A 3 9.49 7.18 40.41
N GLN A 4 9.48 6.27 39.41
CA GLN A 4 9.71 4.83 39.51
C GLN A 4 8.61 3.94 40.14
N HIS A 5 8.19 2.87 39.45
CA HIS A 5 8.81 1.55 39.64
C HIS A 5 8.28 0.47 38.68
N ARG A 6 9.28 -0.24 38.16
CA ARG A 6 9.37 -1.37 37.22
C ARG A 6 8.56 -2.62 37.64
N LEU A 7 8.10 -3.38 36.63
CA LEU A 7 7.44 -4.70 36.67
C LEU A 7 8.10 -5.74 37.62
N PRO A 8 7.36 -6.81 37.93
CA PRO A 8 7.86 -8.15 37.57
C PRO A 8 6.86 -9.00 36.77
N ARG A 9 7.42 -10.07 36.19
CA ARG A 9 6.95 -10.87 35.06
C ARG A 9 6.08 -12.09 35.50
N PRO A 10 6.03 -13.22 34.76
CA PRO A 10 4.81 -13.84 34.23
C PRO A 10 4.43 -15.15 34.95
N THR A 11 3.26 -15.75 34.68
CA THR A 11 3.19 -17.20 34.38
C THR A 11 1.82 -17.61 33.84
N ARG A 12 1.81 -18.09 32.60
CA ARG A 12 0.74 -18.88 32.00
C ARG A 12 0.94 -20.33 32.42
N ARG A 13 0.04 -20.92 33.22
CA ARG A 13 -0.07 -22.39 33.33
C ARG A 13 -1.45 -22.84 33.80
N GLY A 14 -2.24 -23.29 32.82
CA GLY A 14 -3.10 -24.48 32.86
C GLY A 14 -4.14 -24.62 33.98
N THR A 15 -5.41 -24.54 33.58
CA THR A 15 -6.48 -25.40 34.11
C THR A 15 -7.59 -25.50 33.06
N PRO A 16 -7.92 -26.69 32.52
CA PRO A 16 -9.10 -26.91 31.71
C PRO A 16 -10.21 -27.46 32.60
N HIS A 17 -11.08 -26.61 33.15
CA HIS A 17 -12.38 -27.10 33.59
C HIS A 17 -13.40 -25.98 33.83
N GLN A 18 -14.58 -26.22 33.25
CA GLN A 18 -15.90 -25.96 33.84
C GLN A 18 -16.56 -24.60 33.54
N VAL A 19 -17.60 -24.71 32.71
CA VAL A 19 -18.70 -23.74 32.54
C VAL A 19 -19.51 -23.62 33.83
N PRO A 20 -19.96 -22.40 34.18
CA PRO A 20 -21.39 -22.25 34.40
C PRO A 20 -21.99 -20.94 33.84
N ALA A 21 -23.24 -21.07 33.38
CA ALA A 21 -24.27 -20.05 33.32
C ALA A 21 -24.03 -18.77 32.48
N HIS A 22 -24.58 -18.81 31.25
CA HIS A 22 -25.02 -17.63 30.52
C HIS A 22 -25.96 -16.78 31.38
N GLY A 23 -25.55 -15.56 31.72
CA GLY A 23 -26.44 -14.45 32.04
C GLY A 23 -26.19 -13.35 31.00
N PRO A 24 -27.23 -12.73 30.38
CA PRO A 24 -27.01 -11.61 29.49
C PRO A 24 -26.64 -10.37 30.32
N ASP A 25 -25.37 -9.96 30.22
CA ASP A 25 -24.90 -8.64 30.67
C ASP A 25 -25.20 -7.59 29.58
N PRO A 26 -26.02 -6.56 29.84
CA PRO A 26 -26.21 -5.45 28.91
C PRO A 26 -25.09 -4.42 29.11
N GLY A 27 -23.93 -4.66 28.51
CA GLY A 27 -22.75 -3.83 28.74
C GLY A 27 -21.67 -3.87 27.66
N GLN A 28 -22.00 -4.23 26.42
CA GLN A 28 -21.08 -4.07 25.29
C GLN A 28 -21.47 -2.87 24.43
N ASP A 29 -20.81 -1.75 24.71
CA ASP A 29 -20.63 -0.65 23.75
C ASP A 29 -19.87 -1.22 22.53
N PRO A 30 -20.40 -1.10 21.29
CA PRO A 30 -19.70 -1.61 20.12
C PRO A 30 -18.43 -0.78 19.85
N PRO A 31 -17.31 -1.41 19.47
CA PRO A 31 -16.11 -0.68 19.06
C PRO A 31 -16.47 0.19 17.85
N SER A 32 -16.31 1.50 18.01
CA SER A 32 -16.42 2.45 16.91
C SER A 32 -15.36 2.11 15.85
N GLU A 33 -15.81 1.59 14.72
CA GLU A 33 -15.01 1.32 13.55
C GLU A 33 -14.43 2.65 13.02
N GLN A 34 -13.18 2.92 13.38
CA GLN A 34 -12.43 4.02 12.80
C GLN A 34 -12.22 3.70 11.31
N PRO A 35 -12.74 4.53 10.38
CA PRO A 35 -12.57 4.27 8.96
C PRO A 35 -11.08 4.32 8.62
N SER A 36 -10.55 3.18 8.19
CA SER A 36 -9.20 3.09 7.65
C SER A 36 -9.13 3.98 6.40
N ALA A 37 -8.29 5.02 6.46
CA ALA A 37 -8.02 5.85 5.29
C ALA A 37 -7.50 4.96 4.15
N PRO A 38 -8.00 5.13 2.91
CA PRO A 38 -7.57 4.31 1.79
C PRO A 38 -6.07 4.50 1.57
N ALA A 39 -5.33 3.39 1.51
CA ALA A 39 -3.93 3.40 1.10
C ALA A 39 -3.81 4.04 -0.31
N PRO A 40 -2.75 4.83 -0.58
CA PRO A 40 -2.56 5.41 -1.91
C PRO A 40 -2.50 4.28 -2.93
N ALA A 41 -3.45 4.27 -3.87
CA ALA A 41 -3.47 3.35 -4.98
C ALA A 41 -2.13 3.48 -5.73
N SER A 42 -1.37 2.39 -5.81
CA SER A 42 -0.17 2.34 -6.62
C SER A 42 -0.54 2.76 -8.03
N ALA A 43 0.02 3.88 -8.50
CA ALA A 43 -0.19 4.35 -9.86
C ALA A 43 0.13 3.20 -10.84
N PRO A 44 -0.71 2.96 -11.85
CA PRO A 44 -0.48 1.89 -12.81
C PRO A 44 0.92 2.08 -13.40
N GLN A 45 1.80 1.13 -13.14
CA GLN A 45 3.08 1.08 -13.83
C GLN A 45 2.73 0.90 -15.31
N PRO A 46 3.19 1.78 -16.21
CA PRO A 46 2.81 1.70 -17.60
C PRO A 46 3.33 0.38 -18.16
N THR A 47 2.44 -0.61 -18.28
CA THR A 47 2.62 -1.80 -19.12
C THR A 47 2.42 -1.40 -20.58
N THR A 48 3.00 -0.27 -20.96
CA THR A 48 2.93 0.30 -22.29
C THR A 48 3.77 -0.60 -23.18
N THR A 49 3.13 -1.24 -24.15
CA THR A 49 3.83 -2.04 -25.17
C THR A 49 4.84 -1.15 -25.89
N PRO A 50 5.94 -1.69 -26.44
CA PRO A 50 6.93 -0.87 -27.13
C PRO A 50 6.32 -0.03 -28.27
N VAL A 51 5.22 -0.49 -28.90
CA VAL A 51 4.44 0.30 -29.87
C VAL A 51 3.76 1.52 -29.23
N GLU A 52 3.12 1.34 -28.07
CA GLU A 52 2.47 2.43 -27.35
C GLU A 52 3.50 3.44 -26.81
N GLN A 53 4.71 3.01 -26.44
CA GLN A 53 5.79 3.90 -25.99
C GLN A 53 6.27 4.80 -27.14
N LEU A 54 6.38 4.25 -28.36
CA LEU A 54 6.70 5.02 -29.56
C LEU A 54 5.63 6.07 -29.87
N ARG A 55 4.35 5.75 -29.63
CA ARG A 55 3.24 6.69 -29.83
C ARG A 55 3.30 7.85 -28.84
N GLN A 56 3.49 7.56 -27.55
CA GLN A 56 3.65 8.59 -26.53
C GLN A 56 4.85 9.50 -26.81
N LEU A 57 5.97 8.95 -27.29
CA LEU A 57 7.12 9.75 -27.70
C LEU A 57 6.81 10.69 -28.87
N ALA A 58 6.02 10.23 -29.84
CA ALA A 58 5.61 11.05 -30.99
C ALA A 58 4.69 12.21 -30.54
N GLU A 59 3.75 11.95 -29.64
CA GLU A 59 2.89 12.98 -29.05
C GLU A 59 3.70 14.03 -28.26
N LEU A 60 4.69 13.60 -27.49
CA LEU A 60 5.58 14.50 -26.73
C LEU A 60 6.49 15.35 -27.65
N ARG A 61 6.96 14.78 -28.77
CA ARG A 61 7.71 15.53 -29.80
C ARG A 61 6.82 16.57 -30.48
N ASP A 62 5.61 16.18 -30.88
CA ASP A 62 4.66 17.08 -31.55
C ASP A 62 4.25 18.25 -30.64
N ALA A 63 4.10 17.99 -29.34
CA ALA A 63 3.89 19.00 -28.31
C ALA A 63 5.13 19.88 -28.03
N GLY A 64 6.28 19.61 -28.66
CA GLY A 64 7.53 20.35 -28.46
C GLY A 64 8.22 20.09 -27.11
N ILE A 65 7.80 19.06 -26.38
CA ILE A 65 8.34 18.68 -25.06
C ILE A 65 9.64 17.88 -25.23
N LEU A 66 9.77 17.17 -26.36
CA LEU A 66 10.98 16.46 -26.78
C LEU A 66 11.54 17.07 -28.06
N SER A 67 12.85 17.25 -28.11
CA SER A 67 13.57 17.53 -29.35
C SER A 67 13.67 16.28 -30.23
N ASP A 68 13.85 16.47 -31.54
CA ASP A 68 14.02 15.37 -32.51
C ASP A 68 15.18 14.41 -32.14
N GLU A 69 16.23 14.92 -31.53
CA GLU A 69 17.39 14.12 -31.08
C GLU A 69 16.99 13.17 -29.93
N GLU A 70 16.29 13.68 -28.91
CA GLU A 70 15.78 12.89 -27.79
C GLU A 70 14.75 11.84 -28.23
N PHE A 71 13.87 12.22 -29.17
CA PHE A 71 12.89 11.32 -29.76
C PHE A 71 13.59 10.14 -30.47
N THR A 72 14.62 10.43 -31.27
CA THR A 72 15.35 9.42 -32.04
C THR A 72 16.07 8.43 -31.12
N THR A 73 16.74 8.94 -30.09
CA THR A 73 17.44 8.12 -29.09
C THR A 73 16.48 7.18 -28.37
N LYS A 74 15.36 7.70 -27.84
CA LYS A 74 14.39 6.85 -27.13
C LYS A 74 13.67 5.86 -28.05
N LYS A 75 13.38 6.24 -29.30
CA LYS A 75 12.81 5.33 -30.30
C LYS A 75 13.75 4.16 -30.58
N ALA A 76 15.05 4.42 -30.73
CA ALA A 76 16.06 3.38 -30.97
C ALA A 76 16.16 2.41 -29.79
N GLU A 77 16.18 2.93 -28.56
CA GLU A 77 16.18 2.12 -27.31
C GLU A 77 14.97 1.19 -27.23
N ILE A 78 13.77 1.70 -27.55
CA ILE A 78 12.54 0.90 -27.52
C ILE A 78 12.55 -0.18 -28.60
N LEU A 79 13.04 0.14 -29.81
CA LEU A 79 13.17 -0.84 -30.89
C LEU A 79 14.22 -1.91 -30.59
N ALA A 80 15.31 -1.56 -29.90
CA ALA A 80 16.34 -2.51 -29.48
C ALA A 80 15.85 -3.49 -28.40
N ARG A 81 14.76 -3.14 -27.71
CA ARG A 81 14.13 -3.94 -26.65
C ARG A 81 13.05 -4.90 -27.18
N MET A 82 12.65 -4.77 -28.45
CA MET A 82 11.73 -5.69 -29.15
C MET A 82 12.46 -6.95 -29.62
#